data_AF-A0A1E1WMD3-F1
#
_entry.id   AF-A0A1E1WMD3-F1
#
_cell.length_a   1.000
_cell.length_b   1.000
_cell.length_c   1.000
_cell.angle_alpha   90.00
_cell.angle_beta   90.00
_cell.angle_gamma   90.00
#
_symmetry.space_group_name_H-M   'P 1'
#
loop_
_entity.id
_entity.type
_entity.pdbx_description
1 polymer ?
#
loop_
_entity_poly.entity_id
_entity_poly.type
_entity_poly.pdbx_seq_one_letter_code
_entity_poly.pdbx_strand_id
1 'polypeptide(L)'
;IFTDRDKQVTQSFLETLKRCCTPMGINVSPPEMVRLPNDRTDSYIQGLRKTITQSLQLVVAICPTARDDRYAAIKKICCADYPIPSQVINARTIMNQQKIRSITQKILLQINCKL
;
A
#
# COMPACT_ATOMS: atom_id res chain seq x y z
N ILE A 1 1.78 3.78 -3.07
CA ILE A 1 1.51 4.00 -4.51
C ILE A 1 0.05 3.68 -4.83
N PHE A 2 -0.64 4.54 -5.58
CA PHE A 2 -2.08 4.44 -5.87
C PHE A 2 -2.43 5.18 -7.17
N THR A 3 -3.59 4.93 -7.75
CA THR A 3 -4.07 5.65 -8.95
C THR A 3 -4.90 6.88 -8.58
N ASP A 4 -5.02 7.86 -9.48
CA ASP A 4 -5.75 9.12 -9.20
C ASP A 4 -7.18 8.89 -8.69
N ARG A 5 -7.90 7.92 -9.27
CA ARG A 5 -9.25 7.53 -8.82
C ARG A 5 -9.31 7.02 -7.38
N ASP A 6 -8.22 6.44 -6.88
CA ASP A 6 -8.15 5.84 -5.54
C ASP A 6 -7.60 6.84 -4.49
N LYS A 7 -7.37 8.11 -4.87
CA LYS A 7 -6.78 9.14 -4.00
C LYS A 7 -7.57 9.33 -2.70
N GLN A 8 -8.88 9.54 -2.81
CA GLN A 8 -9.74 9.80 -1.65
C GLN A 8 -9.80 8.59 -0.70
N VAL A 9 -9.91 7.38 -1.27
CA VAL A 9 -9.90 6.13 -0.52
C VAL A 9 -8.57 5.93 0.20
N THR A 10 -7.46 6.24 -0.48
CA THR A 10 -6.11 6.16 0.11
C THR A 10 -5.96 7.13 1.28
N GLN A 11 -6.44 8.37 1.14
CA GLN A 11 -6.39 9.36 2.23
C GLN A 11 -7.22 8.91 3.45
N SER A 12 -8.46 8.45 3.23
CA SER A 12 -9.30 7.92 4.30
C SER A 12 -8.68 6.70 5.00
N PHE A 13 -8.02 5.82 4.24
CA PHE A 13 -7.26 4.71 4.80
C PHE A 13 -6.09 5.19 5.66
N LEU A 14 -5.32 6.19 5.22
CA LEU A 14 -4.21 6.74 6.01
C LEU A 14 -4.68 7.37 7.32
N GLU A 15 -5.81 8.07 7.32
CA GLU A 15 -6.40 8.61 8.55
C GLU A 15 -6.79 7.49 9.51
N THR A 16 -7.41 6.43 9.00
CA THR A 16 -7.77 5.26 9.81
C THR A 16 -6.53 4.55 10.34
N LEU A 17 -5.49 4.42 9.52
CA LEU A 17 -4.21 3.81 9.88
C LEU A 17 -3.56 4.56 11.03
N LYS A 18 -3.48 5.90 10.97
CA LYS A 18 -2.96 6.73 12.06
C LYS A 18 -3.72 6.50 13.37
N ARG A 19 -5.06 6.45 13.32
CA ARG A 19 -5.90 6.18 14.51
C ARG A 19 -5.70 4.78 15.08
N CYS A 20 -5.37 3.80 14.25
CA CYS A 20 -5.13 2.42 14.70
C CYS A 20 -3.70 2.20 15.22
N CYS A 21 -2.73 2.99 14.80
CA CYS A 21 -1.32 2.87 15.19
C CYS A 21 -1.10 3.10 16.68
N THR A 22 -1.63 4.20 17.23
CA THR A 22 -1.45 4.60 18.63
C THR A 22 -1.85 3.52 19.65
N PRO A 23 -3.07 2.94 19.61
CA PRO A 23 -3.46 1.90 20.57
C PRO A 23 -2.71 0.57 20.37
N MET A 24 -2.05 0.37 19.23
CA MET A 24 -1.23 -0.80 18.95
C MET A 24 0.25 -0.60 19.33
N GLY A 25 0.64 0.59 19.81
CA GLY A 25 2.03 0.90 20.12
C GLY A 25 2.95 0.98 18.90
N ILE A 26 2.37 1.11 17.69
CA ILE A 26 3.12 1.21 16.43
C ILE A 26 3.28 2.69 16.10
N ASN A 27 4.50 3.14 15.84
CA ASN A 27 4.75 4.50 15.35
C ASN A 27 4.94 4.48 13.83
N VAL A 28 4.16 5.28 13.11
CA VAL A 28 4.22 5.38 11.64
C VAL A 28 4.38 6.83 11.24
N SER A 29 5.52 7.15 10.64
CA SER A 29 5.76 8.44 10.01
C SER A 29 4.83 8.65 8.80
N PRO A 30 4.44 9.89 8.47
CA PRO A 30 3.68 10.16 7.26
C PRO A 30 4.36 9.56 6.02
N PRO A 31 3.67 8.69 5.24
CA PRO A 31 4.28 8.05 4.09
C PRO A 31 4.34 9.00 2.88
N GLU A 32 5.28 8.74 1.98
CA GLU A 32 5.32 9.40 0.68
C GLU A 32 4.17 8.92 -0.22
N MET A 33 3.43 9.88 -0.78
CA MET A 33 2.23 9.61 -1.57
C MET A 33 2.55 9.61 -3.07
N VAL A 34 2.81 8.42 -3.60
CA VAL A 34 3.11 8.24 -5.03
C VAL A 34 1.85 7.96 -5.85
N ARG A 35 1.53 8.90 -6.74
CA ARG A 35 0.37 8.85 -7.63
C ARG A 35 0.74 8.28 -9.00
N LEU A 36 -0.09 7.36 -9.50
CA LEU A 36 0.03 6.76 -10.82
C LEU A 36 -0.95 7.39 -11.82
N PRO A 37 -0.56 7.49 -13.11
CA PRO A 37 -1.42 8.06 -14.15
C PRO A 37 -2.59 7.15 -14.52
N ASN A 38 -2.44 5.84 -14.39
CA ASN A 38 -3.47 4.84 -14.70
C ASN A 38 -3.20 3.54 -13.91
N ASP A 39 -4.10 2.57 -14.05
CA ASP A 39 -4.02 1.31 -13.31
C ASP A 39 -3.35 0.15 -14.08
N ARG A 40 -2.70 0.44 -15.22
CA ARG A 40 -1.94 -0.55 -15.98
C ARG A 40 -0.77 -1.07 -15.17
N THR A 41 -0.46 -2.34 -15.32
CA THR A 41 0.66 -3.01 -14.65
C THR A 41 1.99 -2.25 -14.86
N ASP A 42 2.27 -1.80 -16.08
CA ASP A 42 3.48 -1.02 -16.41
C ASP A 42 3.61 0.27 -15.58
N SER A 43 2.50 0.94 -15.28
CA SER A 43 2.50 2.16 -14.47
C SER A 43 2.93 1.88 -13.03
N TYR A 44 2.48 0.76 -12.45
CA TYR A 44 2.94 0.32 -11.13
C TYR A 44 4.43 -0.02 -11.18
N ILE A 45 4.87 -0.78 -12.18
CA ILE A 45 6.28 -1.16 -12.36
C ILE A 45 7.18 0.08 -12.41
N GLN A 46 6.85 1.04 -13.28
CA GLN A 46 7.64 2.26 -13.44
C GLN A 46 7.60 3.13 -12.18
N GLY A 47 6.43 3.28 -11.56
CA GLY A 47 6.29 4.04 -10.32
C GLY A 47 7.10 3.45 -9.18
N LEU A 48 7.09 2.13 -9.01
CA LEU A 48 7.89 1.43 -8.00
C LEU A 48 9.39 1.63 -8.25
N ARG A 49 9.86 1.40 -9.47
CA ARG A 49 11.28 1.58 -9.82
C ARG A 49 11.80 2.99 -9.57
N LYS A 50 10.96 4.00 -9.75
CA LYS A 50 11.31 5.40 -9.48
C LYS A 50 11.29 5.78 -8.00
N THR A 51 10.51 5.07 -7.19
CA THR A 51 10.27 5.43 -5.77
C THR A 51 11.16 4.63 -4.83
N ILE A 52 11.46 3.38 -5.15
CA ILE A 52 12.19 2.50 -4.22
C ILE A 52 13.64 2.99 -4.10
N THR A 53 14.00 3.39 -2.89
CA THR A 53 15.35 3.80 -2.48
C THR A 53 15.86 2.89 -1.38
N GLN A 54 17.17 2.93 -1.08
CA GLN A 54 17.77 2.11 -0.02
C GLN A 54 17.25 2.43 1.39
N SER A 55 16.74 3.65 1.62
CA SER A 55 16.19 4.06 2.91
C SER A 55 14.71 3.72 3.10
N LEU A 56 14.04 3.21 2.06
CA LEU A 56 12.61 2.91 2.13
C LEU A 56 12.38 1.60 2.89
N GLN A 57 11.53 1.63 3.92
CA GLN A 57 11.29 0.45 4.77
C GLN A 57 10.22 -0.48 4.21
N LEU A 58 9.16 0.06 3.59
CA LEU A 58 8.05 -0.73 3.07
C LEU A 58 7.28 0.05 2.00
N VAL A 59 6.73 -0.69 1.03
CA VAL A 59 5.80 -0.19 0.03
C VAL A 59 4.37 -0.64 0.33
N VAL A 60 3.42 0.30 0.32
CA VAL A 60 1.99 -0.02 0.23
C VAL A 60 1.49 0.29 -1.18
N ALA A 61 0.94 -0.70 -1.87
CA ALA A 61 0.34 -0.57 -3.19
C ALA A 61 -1.18 -0.75 -3.12
N ILE A 62 -1.94 0.27 -3.50
CA ILE A 62 -3.40 0.22 -3.54
C ILE A 62 -3.84 -0.04 -4.97
N CYS A 63 -4.45 -1.20 -5.17
CA CYS A 63 -4.92 -1.68 -6.45
C CYS A 63 -6.45 -1.59 -6.52
N PRO A 64 -7.02 -1.09 -7.61
CA PRO A 64 -8.46 -0.91 -7.77
C PRO A 64 -9.24 -2.23 -7.98
N THR A 65 -8.56 -3.25 -8.49
CA THR A 65 -9.11 -4.61 -8.67
C THR A 65 -8.09 -5.68 -8.28
N ALA A 66 -8.57 -6.87 -7.90
CA ALA A 66 -7.76 -8.03 -7.57
C ALA A 66 -7.31 -8.74 -8.85
N ARG A 67 -6.35 -8.13 -9.55
CA ARG A 67 -5.73 -8.65 -10.77
C ARG A 67 -4.43 -9.36 -10.43
N ASP A 68 -4.34 -10.65 -10.73
CA ASP A 68 -3.20 -11.50 -10.37
C ASP A 68 -1.93 -11.11 -11.12
N ASP A 69 -2.04 -10.75 -12.39
CA ASP A 69 -0.92 -10.30 -13.21
C ASP A 69 -0.25 -9.04 -12.61
N ARG A 70 -1.05 -8.08 -12.18
CA ARG A 70 -0.57 -6.85 -11.52
C ARG A 70 0.00 -7.16 -10.15
N TYR A 71 -0.64 -8.01 -9.36
CA TYR A 71 -0.14 -8.43 -8.05
C TYR A 71 1.23 -9.10 -8.17
N ALA A 72 1.36 -10.07 -9.09
CA ALA A 72 2.59 -10.80 -9.35
C ALA A 72 3.71 -9.86 -9.82
N ALA A 73 3.42 -8.91 -10.71
CA ALA A 73 4.39 -7.92 -11.17
C ALA A 73 4.90 -7.00 -10.04
N ILE A 74 3.99 -6.48 -9.20
CA ILE A 74 4.36 -5.66 -8.03
C ILE A 74 5.25 -6.48 -7.08
N LYS A 75 4.85 -7.72 -6.78
CA LYS A 75 5.63 -8.60 -5.90
C LYS A 75 6.98 -8.98 -6.49
N LYS A 76 7.05 -9.27 -7.78
CA LYS A 76 8.33 -9.54 -8.47
C LYS A 76 9.30 -8.38 -8.30
N ILE A 77 8.84 -7.15 -8.48
CA ILE A 77 9.71 -5.97 -8.31
C ILE A 77 10.16 -5.81 -6.86
N CYS A 78 9.23 -5.86 -5.90
CA CYS A 78 9.56 -5.67 -4.48
C CYS A 78 10.32 -6.85 -3.85
N CYS A 79 10.39 -8.02 -4.48
CA CYS A 79 11.05 -9.19 -3.91
C CYS A 79 12.30 -9.62 -4.69
N ALA A 80 12.32 -9.47 -6.02
CA ALA A 80 13.43 -9.90 -6.86
C ALA A 80 14.30 -8.72 -7.31
N ASP A 81 13.70 -7.65 -7.84
CA ASP A 81 14.46 -6.52 -8.39
C ASP A 81 14.98 -5.59 -7.25
N TYR A 82 14.14 -5.30 -6.27
CA TYR A 82 14.43 -4.42 -5.13
C TYR A 82 13.87 -5.06 -3.85
N PRO A 83 14.68 -5.81 -3.08
CA PRO A 83 14.21 -6.51 -1.89
C PRO A 83 13.68 -5.56 -0.82
N ILE A 84 12.37 -5.33 -0.82
CA ILE A 84 11.67 -4.46 0.10
C ILE A 84 10.33 -5.08 0.51
N PRO A 85 10.00 -5.06 1.81
CA PRO A 85 8.66 -5.38 2.28
C PRO A 85 7.57 -4.66 1.49
N SER A 86 6.53 -5.40 1.12
CA SER A 86 5.42 -4.84 0.34
C SER A 86 4.07 -5.35 0.81
N GLN A 87 3.09 -4.44 0.85
CA GLN A 87 1.69 -4.71 1.14
C GLN A 87 0.84 -4.27 -0.04
N VAL A 88 0.15 -5.21 -0.68
CA VAL A 88 -0.80 -4.91 -1.75
C VAL A 88 -2.21 -4.96 -1.15
N ILE A 89 -3.00 -3.92 -1.40
CA ILE A 89 -4.35 -3.74 -0.84
C ILE A 89 -5.32 -3.52 -2.01
N ASN A 90 -6.47 -4.17 -1.97
CA ASN A 90 -7.55 -3.86 -2.90
C ASN A 90 -8.34 -2.64 -2.39
N ALA A 91 -8.50 -1.61 -3.21
CA ALA A 91 -9.25 -0.41 -2.88
C ALA A 91 -10.67 -0.73 -2.38
N ARG A 92 -11.35 -1.71 -3.00
CA ARG A 92 -12.70 -2.13 -2.57
C ARG A 92 -12.74 -2.64 -1.13
N THR A 93 -11.66 -3.26 -0.66
CA THR A 93 -11.56 -3.76 0.71
C THR A 93 -11.52 -2.61 1.71
N ILE A 94 -10.79 -1.54 1.40
CA ILE A 94 -10.65 -0.37 2.27
C ILE A 94 -11.76 0.68 2.08
N MET A 95 -12.61 0.55 1.06
CA MET A 95 -13.82 1.36 0.91
C MET A 95 -14.96 0.96 1.85
N ASN A 96 -14.92 -0.25 2.42
CA ASN A 96 -15.96 -0.71 3.33
C ASN A 96 -15.83 -0.05 4.71
N GLN A 97 -16.56 1.05 4.91
CA GLN A 97 -16.52 1.86 6.15
C GLN A 97 -16.90 1.07 7.41
N GLN A 98 -17.77 0.06 7.30
CA GLN A 98 -18.14 -0.76 8.47
C GLN A 98 -16.98 -1.65 8.96
N LYS A 99 -16.09 -2.06 8.05
CA LYS A 99 -14.99 -2.99 8.33
C LYS A 99 -13.61 -2.33 8.29
N ILE A 100 -13.51 -1.05 7.92
CA ILE A 100 -12.23 -0.37 7.65
C ILE A 100 -11.27 -0.44 8.84
N ARG A 101 -11.77 -0.28 10.07
CA ARG A 101 -10.94 -0.36 11.28
C ARG A 101 -10.30 -1.74 11.46
N SER A 102 -11.09 -2.81 11.42
CA SER A 102 -10.57 -4.18 11.62
C SER A 102 -9.66 -4.62 10.48
N ILE A 103 -9.97 -4.21 9.25
CA ILE A 103 -9.11 -4.41 8.07
C ILE A 103 -7.78 -3.68 8.26
N THR A 104 -7.80 -2.42 8.70
CA THR A 104 -6.60 -1.61 8.91
C THR A 104 -5.72 -2.18 10.01
N GLN A 105 -6.30 -2.66 11.12
CA GLN A 105 -5.54 -3.33 12.19
C GLN A 105 -4.84 -4.60 11.69
N LYS A 106 -5.53 -5.42 10.87
CA LYS A 106 -4.92 -6.61 10.25
C LYS A 106 -3.78 -6.23 9.31
N ILE A 107 -3.94 -5.16 8.52
CA ILE A 107 -2.89 -4.64 7.65
C ILE A 107 -1.69 -4.14 8.46
N LEU A 108 -1.92 -3.43 9.57
CA LEU A 108 -0.86 -2.96 10.45
C LEU A 108 -0.06 -4.11 11.06
N LEU A 109 -0.73 -5.16 11.55
CA LEU A 109 -0.04 -6.37 12.03
C LEU A 109 0.79 -7.01 10.91
N GLN A 110 0.22 -7.14 9.70
CA GLN A 110 0.96 -7.69 8.54
C GLN A 110 2.17 -6.84 8.14
N ILE A 111 2.08 -5.52 8.23
CA ILE A 111 3.20 -4.60 7.98
C ILE A 111 4.28 -4.82 9.05
N ASN A 112 3.87 -4.86 10.33
CA ASN A 112 4.80 -5.00 11.45
C ASN A 112 5.53 -6.36 11.45
N CYS A 113 4.91 -7.44 10.97
CA CYS A 113 5.58 -8.74 10.82
C CYS A 113 6.54 -8.83 9.61
N LYS A 114 6.57 -7.82 8.73
CA LYS A 114 7.49 -7.77 7.57
C LYS A 114 8.69 -6.85 7.79
N LEU A 115 8.65 -6.03 8.85
CA LEU A 115 9.74 -5.17 9.30
C LEU A 115 10.52 -5.90 10.39
#